data_AF-A0A924KK75-F1
#
_entry.id   AF-A0A924KK75-F1
#
_cell.length_a   1.000
_cell.length_b   1.000
_cell.length_c   1.000
_cell.angle_alpha   90.00
_cell.angle_beta   90.00
_cell.angle_gamma   90.00
#
_symmetry.space_group_name_H-M   'P 1'
#
loop_
_entity.id
_entity.type
_entity.pdbx_description
1 polymer ?
#
loop_
_entity_poly.entity_id
_entity_poly.type
_entity_poly.pdbx_seq_one_letter_code
_entity_poly.pdbx_strand_id
1 'polypeptide(L)'
;MGEFLKNQLPDPVSYYESEGLTLQAGRKWRTSRCDFHGGSDSLRINTESGAFICMAGCGARGGDVLAYHMAAHGLAFVDAAKALGAYREDGQSNCQSKPLPVPARALLEVAGFELTVCVVALADALKGRISDQDLDRFRLAAARVIYIAEVANVR
;
A
#
# COMPACT_ATOMS: atom_id res chain seq x y z
N MET A 1 -9.77 3.89 15.57
CA MET A 1 -9.30 2.48 15.53
C MET A 1 -10.55 1.68 15.25
N GLY A 2 -10.70 1.10 14.06
CA GLY A 2 -11.96 0.43 13.68
C GLY A 2 -12.04 -1.03 14.14
N GLU A 3 -13.24 -1.58 14.09
CA GLU A 3 -13.58 -2.94 14.53
C GLU A 3 -13.85 -3.85 13.32
N PHE A 4 -13.24 -5.03 13.30
CA PHE A 4 -13.57 -6.09 12.32
C PHE A 4 -14.78 -6.91 12.81
N LEU A 5 -15.80 -7.00 11.97
CA LEU A 5 -17.06 -7.65 12.27
C LEU A 5 -17.18 -8.96 11.50
N LYS A 6 -16.64 -10.04 12.06
CA LYS A 6 -16.60 -11.35 11.39
C LYS A 6 -17.98 -11.86 10.95
N ASN A 7 -19.03 -11.52 11.70
CA ASN A 7 -20.41 -11.90 11.39
C ASN A 7 -21.04 -11.10 10.23
N GLN A 8 -20.37 -10.05 9.74
CA GLN A 8 -20.79 -9.28 8.56
C GLN A 8 -20.08 -9.75 7.28
N LEU A 9 -19.24 -10.77 7.35
CA LEU A 9 -18.70 -11.38 6.14
C LEU A 9 -19.85 -11.91 5.27
N PRO A 10 -19.75 -11.76 3.94
CA PRO A 10 -20.78 -12.24 3.03
C PRO A 10 -20.94 -13.75 3.13
N ASP A 11 -22.13 -14.22 2.78
CA ASP A 11 -22.39 -15.65 2.59
C ASP A 11 -21.36 -16.24 1.61
N PRO A 12 -20.66 -17.35 1.97
CA PRO A 12 -19.62 -17.91 1.13
C PRO A 12 -20.03 -18.20 -0.31
N VAL A 13 -21.20 -18.82 -0.51
CA VAL A 13 -21.65 -19.23 -1.85
C VAL A 13 -21.86 -17.98 -2.70
N SER A 14 -22.62 -17.02 -2.19
CA SER A 14 -22.92 -15.78 -2.88
C SER A 14 -21.65 -14.97 -3.19
N TYR A 15 -20.70 -14.94 -2.26
CA TYR A 15 -19.41 -14.28 -2.45
C TYR A 15 -18.61 -14.92 -3.60
N TYR A 16 -18.37 -16.22 -3.56
CA TYR A 16 -17.56 -16.89 -4.58
C TYR A 16 -18.21 -16.84 -5.97
N GLU A 17 -19.54 -16.92 -6.05
CA GLU A 17 -20.27 -16.72 -7.32
C GLU A 17 -20.13 -15.29 -7.85
N SER A 18 -20.11 -14.28 -6.96
CA SER A 18 -19.85 -12.88 -7.35
C SER A 18 -18.44 -12.62 -7.86
N GLU A 19 -17.46 -13.41 -7.41
CA GLU A 19 -16.09 -13.43 -7.95
C GLU A 19 -16.00 -14.17 -9.30
N GLY A 20 -17.13 -14.70 -9.80
CA GLY A 20 -17.20 -15.41 -11.09
C GLY A 20 -16.76 -16.86 -11.00
N LEU A 21 -16.81 -17.48 -9.82
CA LEU A 21 -16.60 -18.91 -9.65
C LEU A 21 -17.92 -19.68 -9.76
N THR A 22 -17.95 -20.69 -10.63
CA THR A 22 -19.06 -21.64 -10.66
C THR A 22 -18.79 -22.75 -9.65
N LEU A 23 -19.64 -22.88 -8.63
CA LEU A 23 -19.54 -23.94 -7.62
C LEU A 23 -20.29 -25.19 -8.07
N GLN A 24 -19.58 -26.31 -8.21
CA GLN A 24 -20.21 -27.58 -8.56
C GLN A 24 -21.17 -28.07 -7.46
N ALA A 25 -22.21 -28.81 -7.87
CA ALA A 25 -23.13 -29.45 -6.94
C ALA A 25 -22.37 -30.38 -5.97
N GLY A 26 -22.68 -30.25 -4.69
CA GLY A 26 -21.98 -30.96 -3.64
C GLY A 26 -22.53 -30.60 -2.27
N ARG A 27 -22.02 -31.27 -1.24
CA ARG A 27 -22.34 -30.97 0.16
C ARG A 27 -21.56 -29.70 0.60
N LYS A 28 -20.91 -29.78 1.76
CA LYS A 28 -20.18 -28.69 2.40
C LYS A 28 -18.95 -28.22 1.61
N TRP A 29 -18.23 -29.12 0.96
CA TRP A 29 -17.08 -28.78 0.11
C TRP A 29 -17.47 -28.91 -1.36
N ARG A 30 -17.40 -27.79 -2.09
CA ARG A 30 -17.71 -27.71 -3.51
C ARG A 30 -16.45 -27.42 -4.31
N THR A 31 -16.39 -27.96 -5.52
CA THR A 31 -15.27 -27.76 -6.44
C THR A 31 -15.55 -26.56 -7.34
N SER A 32 -14.50 -25.81 -7.67
CA SER A 32 -14.50 -24.79 -8.70
C SER A 32 -13.14 -24.69 -9.39
N ARG A 33 -13.06 -23.80 -10.37
CA ARG A 33 -11.78 -23.38 -10.96
C ARG A 33 -10.93 -22.64 -9.92
N CYS A 34 -9.62 -22.66 -10.12
CA CYS A 34 -8.66 -21.97 -9.26
C CYS A 34 -8.07 -20.76 -9.97
N ASP A 35 -8.52 -19.56 -9.59
CA ASP A 35 -8.02 -18.32 -10.23
C ASP A 35 -6.55 -18.01 -9.92
N PHE A 36 -5.96 -18.65 -8.90
CA PHE A 36 -4.55 -18.47 -8.56
C PHE A 36 -3.57 -19.12 -9.55
N HIS A 37 -3.99 -20.17 -10.28
CA HIS A 37 -3.14 -20.82 -11.29
C HIS A 37 -3.88 -21.24 -12.58
N GLY A 38 -5.17 -20.90 -12.70
CA GLY A 38 -5.98 -21.17 -13.89
C GLY A 38 -6.49 -22.61 -14.05
N GLY A 39 -6.40 -23.47 -13.04
CA GLY A 39 -6.93 -24.84 -13.12
C GLY A 39 -8.46 -24.90 -13.13
N SER A 40 -9.07 -25.85 -13.82
CA SER A 40 -10.53 -25.92 -14.02
C SER A 40 -11.34 -26.50 -12.84
N ASP A 41 -10.75 -27.35 -12.02
CA ASP A 41 -11.45 -28.17 -11.01
C ASP A 41 -10.63 -28.45 -9.74
N SER A 42 -9.66 -27.59 -9.46
CA SER A 42 -8.65 -27.80 -8.42
C SER A 42 -8.97 -27.08 -7.11
N LEU A 43 -9.83 -26.07 -7.12
CA LEU A 43 -10.19 -25.29 -5.93
C LEU A 43 -11.36 -25.94 -5.19
N ARG A 44 -11.17 -26.20 -3.90
CA ARG A 44 -12.24 -26.68 -3.00
C ARG A 44 -12.63 -25.56 -2.07
N ILE A 45 -13.93 -25.29 -2.00
CA ILE A 45 -14.53 -24.22 -1.22
C ILE A 45 -15.53 -24.81 -0.23
N ASN A 46 -15.43 -24.40 1.03
CA ASN A 46 -16.35 -24.75 2.09
C ASN A 46 -17.50 -23.75 2.12
N THR A 47 -18.72 -24.20 1.85
CA THR A 47 -19.89 -23.32 1.75
C THR A 47 -20.40 -22.81 3.10
N GLU A 48 -19.96 -23.38 4.23
CA GLU A 48 -20.36 -22.90 5.56
C GLU A 48 -19.35 -21.91 6.13
N SER A 49 -18.06 -22.21 6.05
CA SER A 49 -17.02 -21.36 6.65
C SER A 49 -16.41 -20.36 5.66
N GLY A 50 -16.60 -20.58 4.36
CA GLY A 50 -15.89 -19.85 3.30
C GLY A 50 -14.43 -20.24 3.14
N ALA A 51 -13.94 -21.26 3.85
CA ALA A 51 -12.57 -21.74 3.71
C ALA A 51 -12.32 -22.27 2.30
N PHE A 52 -11.09 -22.14 1.81
CA PHE A 52 -10.70 -22.67 0.51
C PHE A 52 -9.34 -23.36 0.57
N ILE A 53 -9.15 -24.33 -0.32
CA ILE A 53 -7.86 -24.98 -0.55
C ILE A 53 -7.78 -25.46 -2.00
N CYS A 54 -6.67 -25.18 -2.65
CA CYS A 54 -6.35 -25.76 -3.94
C CYS A 54 -5.64 -27.11 -3.76
N MET A 55 -6.18 -28.15 -4.41
CA MET A 55 -5.65 -29.51 -4.34
C MET A 55 -4.56 -29.81 -5.38
N ALA A 56 -4.35 -28.92 -6.36
CA ALA A 56 -3.38 -29.10 -7.45
C ALA A 56 -1.94 -28.65 -7.12
N GLY A 57 -1.65 -28.32 -5.85
CA GLY A 57 -0.29 -28.00 -5.41
C GLY A 57 0.15 -26.54 -5.61
N CYS A 58 -0.73 -25.62 -6.06
CA CYS A 58 -0.38 -24.19 -6.15
C CYS A 58 -0.26 -23.50 -4.78
N GLY A 59 -0.64 -24.19 -3.68
CA GLY A 59 -0.50 -23.69 -2.31
C GLY A 59 -1.58 -22.71 -1.86
N ALA A 60 -2.48 -22.26 -2.75
CA ALA A 60 -3.56 -21.36 -2.39
C ALA A 60 -4.51 -22.00 -1.36
N ARG A 61 -4.65 -21.37 -0.19
CA ARG A 61 -5.51 -21.83 0.91
C ARG A 61 -5.89 -20.67 1.83
N GLY A 62 -7.03 -20.78 2.51
CA GLY A 62 -7.48 -19.80 3.50
C GLY A 62 -8.66 -20.30 4.32
N GLY A 63 -8.90 -19.65 5.47
CA GLY A 63 -9.88 -20.09 6.47
C GLY A 63 -11.30 -19.56 6.28
N ASP A 64 -11.48 -18.51 5.49
CA ASP A 64 -12.75 -17.83 5.24
C ASP A 64 -12.72 -17.03 3.92
N VAL A 65 -13.85 -16.39 3.59
CA VAL A 65 -13.99 -15.53 2.40
C VAL A 65 -13.05 -14.33 2.42
N LEU A 66 -12.72 -13.80 3.61
CA LEU A 66 -11.79 -12.68 3.74
C LEU A 66 -10.38 -13.07 3.33
N ALA A 67 -9.91 -14.24 3.79
CA ALA A 67 -8.62 -14.77 3.39
C ALA A 67 -8.53 -15.00 1.87
N TYR A 68 -9.63 -15.41 1.23
CA TYR A 68 -9.66 -15.53 -0.22
C TYR A 68 -9.60 -14.16 -0.89
N HIS A 69 -10.42 -13.20 -0.45
CA HIS A 69 -10.46 -11.85 -1.00
C HIS A 69 -9.09 -11.16 -0.91
N MET A 70 -8.42 -11.28 0.25
CA MET A 70 -7.05 -10.79 0.43
C MET A 70 -6.08 -11.41 -0.59
N ALA A 71 -6.13 -12.73 -0.76
CA ALA A 71 -5.21 -13.44 -1.64
C ALA A 71 -5.49 -13.16 -3.14
N ALA A 72 -6.76 -13.11 -3.53
CA ALA A 72 -7.18 -12.90 -4.92
C ALA A 72 -6.94 -11.46 -5.39
N HIS A 73 -7.13 -10.47 -4.51
CA HIS A 73 -7.01 -9.04 -4.84
C HIS A 73 -5.70 -8.39 -4.37
N GLY A 74 -4.84 -9.12 -3.65
CA GLY A 74 -3.58 -8.60 -3.13
C GLY A 74 -3.76 -7.50 -2.07
N LEU A 75 -4.87 -7.54 -1.32
CA LEU A 75 -5.24 -6.52 -0.35
C LEU A 75 -4.75 -6.83 1.06
N ALA A 76 -4.45 -5.77 1.82
CA ALA A 76 -4.23 -5.88 3.25
C ALA A 76 -5.54 -6.21 3.99
N PHE A 77 -5.43 -6.75 5.21
CA PHE A 77 -6.57 -7.21 6.00
C PHE A 77 -7.68 -6.17 6.17
N VAL A 78 -7.33 -4.93 6.55
CA VAL A 78 -8.31 -3.87 6.79
C VAL A 78 -8.99 -3.45 5.49
N ASP A 79 -8.24 -3.32 4.39
CA ASP A 79 -8.79 -2.92 3.10
C ASP A 79 -9.72 -4.00 2.53
N ALA A 80 -9.34 -5.27 2.65
CA ALA A 80 -10.19 -6.40 2.29
C ALA A 80 -11.45 -6.47 3.16
N ALA A 81 -11.34 -6.25 4.47
CA ALA A 81 -12.50 -6.25 5.36
C ALA A 81 -13.47 -5.10 5.04
N LYS A 82 -12.95 -3.92 4.67
CA LYS A 82 -13.76 -2.79 4.18
C LYS A 82 -14.44 -3.10 2.86
N ALA A 83 -13.73 -3.70 1.90
CA ALA A 83 -14.28 -4.11 0.61
C ALA A 83 -15.45 -5.10 0.75
N LEU A 84 -15.36 -6.00 1.74
CA LEU A 84 -16.42 -6.95 2.07
C LEU A 84 -17.53 -6.38 2.98
N GLY A 85 -17.46 -5.10 3.36
CA GLY A 85 -18.43 -4.48 4.27
C GLY A 85 -18.36 -5.00 5.72
N ALA A 86 -17.31 -5.72 6.08
CA ALA A 86 -17.13 -6.35 7.39
C ALA A 86 -16.20 -5.55 8.33
N TYR A 87 -16.07 -4.24 8.09
CA TYR A 87 -15.22 -3.36 8.90
C TYR A 87 -15.99 -2.09 9.29
N ARG A 88 -16.06 -1.81 10.58
CA ARG A 88 -16.67 -0.59 11.12
C ARG A 88 -15.58 0.41 11.45
N GLU A 89 -15.61 1.56 10.78
CA GLU A 89 -14.74 2.68 11.14
C GLU A 89 -15.34 3.42 12.34
N ASP A 90 -14.73 3.26 13.51
CA ASP A 90 -14.88 4.25 14.56
C ASP A 90 -14.20 5.51 14.04
N GLY A 91 -14.95 6.63 13.96
CA GLY A 91 -14.66 7.87 13.23
C GLY A 91 -13.37 8.65 13.57
N GLN A 92 -12.33 7.97 14.05
CA GLN A 92 -10.96 8.42 14.06
C GLN A 92 -10.15 7.59 13.08
N SER A 93 -10.00 8.15 11.88
CA SER A 93 -8.99 7.78 10.90
C SER A 93 -7.60 7.94 11.52
N ASN A 94 -7.09 6.90 12.18
CA ASN A 94 -5.68 6.90 12.59
C ASN A 94 -4.84 6.34 11.44
N CYS A 95 -4.60 7.18 10.45
CA CYS A 95 -3.45 7.11 9.57
C CYS A 95 -2.48 8.25 9.94
N GLN A 96 -1.99 8.24 11.18
CA GLN A 96 -0.83 9.05 11.56
C GLN A 96 0.25 8.14 12.13
N SER A 97 0.88 7.34 11.27
CA SER A 97 2.29 7.04 11.52
C SER A 97 3.02 8.38 11.40
N LYS A 98 3.33 9.02 12.54
CA LYS A 98 4.16 10.23 12.54
C LYS A 98 5.44 9.87 11.76
N PRO A 99 5.75 10.55 10.65
CA PRO A 99 6.95 10.25 9.90
C PRO A 99 8.13 10.36 10.86
N LEU A 100 9.01 9.35 10.83
CA LEU A 100 10.21 9.40 11.65
C LEU A 100 10.99 10.68 11.30
N PRO A 101 11.63 11.33 12.28
CA PRO A 101 12.49 12.47 12.01
C PRO A 101 13.55 12.09 10.95
N VAL A 102 13.59 12.80 9.83
CA VAL A 102 14.57 12.59 8.72
C VAL A 102 16.00 12.51 9.28
N PRO A 103 16.78 11.43 9.13
CA PRO A 103 18.09 11.33 9.78
C PRO A 103 19.00 12.53 9.46
N ALA A 104 19.78 13.01 10.44
CA ALA A 104 20.64 14.20 10.27
C ALA A 104 21.59 14.06 9.07
N ARG A 105 22.09 12.84 8.82
CA ARG A 105 22.89 12.52 7.64
C ARG A 105 22.18 12.84 6.32
N ALA A 106 20.90 12.49 6.19
CA ALA A 106 20.16 12.76 4.96
C ALA A 106 19.93 14.27 4.77
N LEU A 107 19.73 15.03 5.84
CA LEU A 107 19.65 16.50 5.77
C LEU A 107 20.98 17.11 5.27
N LEU A 108 22.11 16.61 5.75
CA LEU A 108 23.43 17.05 5.30
C LEU A 108 23.70 16.69 3.82
N GLU A 109 23.26 15.52 3.37
CA GLU A 109 23.38 15.10 1.96
C GLU A 109 22.60 16.05 1.03
N VAL A 110 21.37 16.41 1.40
CA VAL A 110 20.57 17.38 0.62
C VAL A 110 21.19 18.78 0.67
N ALA A 111 21.65 19.22 1.84
CA ALA A 111 22.32 20.52 1.98
C ALA A 111 23.58 20.59 1.10
N GLY A 112 24.38 19.52 1.03
CA GLY A 112 25.56 19.45 0.17
C GLY A 112 25.23 19.57 -1.33
N PHE A 113 24.11 18.96 -1.76
CA PHE A 113 23.64 19.08 -3.14
C PHE A 113 23.23 20.52 -3.48
N GLU A 114 22.43 21.16 -2.62
CA GLU A 114 21.99 22.55 -2.82
C GLU A 114 23.19 23.53 -2.78
N LEU A 115 24.17 23.31 -1.89
CA LEU A 115 25.40 24.11 -1.86
C LEU A 115 26.22 23.98 -3.14
N THR A 116 26.19 22.83 -3.82
CA THR A 116 26.87 22.65 -5.10
C THR A 116 26.28 23.59 -6.16
N VAL A 117 24.95 23.72 -6.21
CA VAL A 117 24.27 24.67 -7.11
C VAL A 117 24.68 26.11 -6.77
N CYS A 118 24.75 26.46 -5.49
CA CYS A 118 25.18 27.78 -5.05
C CYS A 118 26.62 28.10 -5.48
N VAL A 119 27.55 27.15 -5.34
CA VAL A 119 28.96 27.33 -5.71
C VAL A 119 29.13 27.51 -7.21
N VAL A 120 28.41 26.73 -8.04
CA VAL A 120 28.47 26.87 -9.50
C VAL A 120 27.96 28.23 -9.94
N ALA A 121 26.79 28.65 -9.45
CA ALA A 121 26.23 29.96 -9.78
C ALA A 121 27.13 31.12 -9.30
N LEU A 122 27.74 30.99 -8.11
CA LEU A 122 28.70 31.98 -7.61
C LEU A 122 29.96 32.05 -8.49
N ALA A 123 30.49 30.91 -8.94
CA ALA A 123 31.65 30.87 -9.81
C ALA A 123 31.39 31.55 -11.16
N ASP A 124 30.19 31.42 -11.71
CA ASP A 124 29.80 32.13 -12.93
C ASP A 124 29.51 33.62 -12.69
N ALA A 125 28.92 33.98 -11.54
CA ALA A 125 28.76 35.36 -11.13
C ALA A 125 30.11 36.10 -11.02
N LEU A 126 31.12 35.47 -10.41
CA LEU A 126 32.48 36.02 -10.31
C LEU A 126 33.15 36.23 -11.67
N LYS A 127 32.74 35.46 -12.69
CA LYS A 127 33.19 35.63 -14.08
C LYS A 127 32.35 36.64 -14.87
N GLY A 128 31.32 37.23 -14.25
CA GLY A 128 30.38 38.14 -14.90
C GLY A 128 29.42 37.47 -15.89
N ARG A 129 29.18 36.15 -15.77
CA ARG A 129 28.41 35.34 -16.73
C ARG A 129 27.11 34.77 -16.17
N ILE A 130 26.57 35.35 -15.10
CA ILE A 130 25.34 34.84 -14.49
C ILE A 130 24.09 35.28 -15.27
N SER A 131 23.23 34.33 -15.64
CA SER A 131 21.93 34.61 -16.24
C SER A 131 20.85 34.81 -15.17
N ASP A 132 19.74 35.45 -15.51
CA ASP A 132 18.58 35.59 -14.60
C ASP A 132 18.07 34.21 -14.13
N GLN A 133 18.09 33.21 -15.02
CA GLN A 133 17.68 31.85 -14.70
C GLN A 133 18.61 31.20 -13.66
N ASP A 134 19.92 31.42 -13.77
CA ASP A 134 20.90 30.86 -12.82
C ASP A 134 20.86 31.59 -11.48
N LEU A 135 20.54 32.89 -11.50
CA LEU A 135 20.30 33.67 -10.30
C LEU A 135 19.05 33.17 -9.54
N ASP A 136 17.98 32.82 -10.24
CA ASP A 136 16.78 32.23 -9.62
C ASP A 136 17.05 30.83 -9.06
N ARG A 137 17.82 30.00 -9.78
CA ARG A 137 18.29 28.70 -9.26
C ARG A 137 19.12 28.86 -7.99
N PHE A 138 20.03 29.83 -7.96
CA PHE A 138 20.83 30.16 -6.78
C PHE A 138 19.94 30.54 -5.59
N ARG A 139 18.98 31.44 -5.79
CA ARG A 139 18.06 31.89 -4.74
C ARG A 139 17.23 30.73 -4.18
N LEU A 140 16.72 29.87 -5.05
CA LEU A 140 15.95 28.70 -4.64
C LEU A 140 16.80 27.71 -3.84
N ALA A 141 18.02 27.42 -4.31
CA ALA A 141 18.94 26.53 -3.60
C ALA A 141 19.31 27.08 -2.21
N ALA A 142 19.63 28.38 -2.13
CA ALA A 142 19.90 29.05 -0.85
C ALA A 142 18.70 28.99 0.11
N ALA A 143 17.48 29.24 -0.39
CA ALA A 143 16.27 29.13 0.42
C ALA A 143 16.04 27.72 0.96
N ARG A 144 16.33 26.67 0.16
CA ARG A 144 16.24 25.28 0.60
C ARG A 144 17.26 24.93 1.68
N VAL A 145 18.49 25.44 1.59
CA VAL A 145 19.51 25.25 2.64
C VAL A 145 19.05 25.87 3.97
N ILE A 146 18.46 27.07 3.94
CA ILE A 146 17.90 27.73 5.13
C ILE A 146 16.78 26.87 5.74
N TYR A 147 15.86 26.39 4.90
CA TYR A 147 14.78 25.52 5.34
C TYR A 147 15.30 24.21 5.97
N ILE A 148 16.32 23.59 5.38
CA ILE A 148 16.95 22.37 5.95
C ILE A 148 17.53 22.66 7.34
N ALA A 149 18.17 23.82 7.53
CA ALA A 149 18.71 24.23 8.83
C ALA A 149 17.61 24.45 9.87
N GLU A 150 16.48 25.06 9.49
CA GLU A 150 15.31 25.23 10.36
C GLU A 150 14.73 23.87 10.77
N VAL A 151 14.53 22.96 9.82
CA VAL A 151 14.01 21.60 10.09
C VAL A 151 14.98 20.78 10.95
N ALA A 152 16.29 21.00 10.83
CA ALA A 152 17.29 20.34 11.66
C ALA A 152 17.27 20.85 13.11
N ASN A 153 16.94 22.13 13.34
CA ASN A 153 16.93 22.77 14.66
C ASN A 153 15.65 22.54 15.47
N VAL A 154 14.56 22.11 14.86
CA VAL A 154 13.26 21.86 15.54
C VAL A 154 13.21 20.45 16.17
N ARG A 155 14.37 19.86 16.51
CA ARG A 155 14.50 18.51 17.07
C ARG A 155 15.00 18.49 18.49
#